data_AF-A0A6L8U3U4-F1
#
_entry.id   AF-A0A6L8U3U4-F1
#
_cell.length_a   1.000
_cell.length_b   1.000
_cell.length_c   1.000
_cell.angle_alpha   90.00
_cell.angle_beta   90.00
_cell.angle_gamma   90.00
#
_symmetry.space_group_name_H-M   'P 1'
#
loop_
_entity.id
_entity.type
_entity.pdbx_description
1 polymer ?
#
loop_
_entity_poly.entity_id
_entity_poly.type
_entity_poly.pdbx_seq_one_letter_code
_entity_poly.pdbx_strand_id
1 'polypeptide(L)'
;MKTTMMKNLSYCLMLIALLCSTTFALNAQSRKSLSPTSYKKEVGINVEGKSRTYYFLDTDRKSVITVKGPGKLQVLSRAQFVPSQKVKVNYNILYTIDGGTQKQIKVKSAVRSTKSTFVNGALGVPGQLMKIEILLNRGTHTIEFSLPENSPGVATRFIFTPTKEKKREWIGFYTAQSSDIVELVANETSVSYYRFSTEKPLRVEVIGPTELRVFTRVEFTYNMRGNVHYRVQVKNNDRIINTYQMSSRRSEATSYLHGKDLVPGKACEFIIDVPSGRQIYELIPLDKDKNSILVRMMIPKVDVKKKR
;
A
#
# COMPACT_ATOMS: atom_id res chain seq x y z
N MET A 1 -12.19 11.39 -69.26
CA MET A 1 -13.14 11.21 -68.13
C MET A 1 -12.95 9.94 -67.31
N LYS A 2 -12.33 8.85 -67.82
CA LYS A 2 -12.12 7.61 -67.04
C LYS A 2 -10.95 7.64 -66.04
N THR A 3 -9.94 8.47 -66.28
CA THR A 3 -8.69 8.52 -65.47
C THR A 3 -8.84 9.27 -64.14
N THR A 4 -9.78 10.20 -64.03
CA THR A 4 -10.02 10.98 -62.80
C THR A 4 -10.81 10.17 -61.76
N MET A 5 -11.67 9.26 -62.20
CA MET A 5 -12.54 8.46 -61.34
C MET A 5 -11.78 7.33 -60.60
N MET A 6 -10.74 6.76 -61.22
CA MET A 6 -9.88 5.74 -60.58
C MET A 6 -8.95 6.31 -59.49
N LYS A 7 -8.52 7.57 -59.60
CA LYS A 7 -7.74 8.22 -58.53
C LYS A 7 -8.58 8.42 -57.27
N ASN A 8 -9.84 8.85 -57.41
CA ASN A 8 -10.70 9.11 -56.26
C ASN A 8 -11.12 7.84 -55.50
N LEU A 9 -11.24 6.70 -56.18
CA LEU A 9 -11.52 5.40 -55.53
C LEU A 9 -10.30 4.88 -54.76
N SER A 10 -9.09 5.11 -55.28
CA SER A 10 -7.83 4.75 -54.63
C SER A 10 -7.57 5.61 -53.37
N TYR A 11 -7.89 6.91 -53.42
CA TYR A 11 -7.83 7.77 -52.23
C TYR A 11 -8.85 7.39 -51.15
N CYS A 12 -10.05 6.92 -51.52
CA CYS A 12 -11.07 6.49 -50.56
C CYS A 12 -10.66 5.19 -49.83
N LEU A 13 -10.04 4.24 -50.54
CA LEU A 13 -9.48 3.01 -49.93
C LEU A 13 -8.24 3.29 -49.04
N MET A 14 -7.43 4.30 -49.39
CA MET A 14 -6.29 4.74 -48.56
C MET A 14 -6.72 5.47 -47.28
N LEU A 15 -7.84 6.20 -47.32
CA LEU A 15 -8.43 6.86 -46.14
C LEU A 15 -9.11 5.87 -45.18
N ILE A 16 -9.70 4.79 -45.68
CA ILE A 16 -10.29 3.73 -44.84
C ILE A 16 -9.21 2.85 -44.19
N ALA A 17 -8.07 2.64 -44.86
CA ALA A 17 -6.93 1.92 -44.28
C ALA A 17 -6.21 2.71 -43.16
N LEU A 18 -6.29 4.05 -43.18
CA LEU A 18 -5.70 4.90 -42.14
C LEU A 18 -6.54 4.95 -40.85
N LEU A 19 -7.84 4.63 -40.91
CA LEU A 19 -8.78 4.68 -39.78
C LEU A 19 -8.85 3.38 -38.95
N CYS A 20 -8.22 2.28 -39.41
CA CYS A 20 -8.21 0.99 -38.70
C CYS A 20 -6.95 0.75 -37.85
N SER A 21 -6.10 1.76 -37.66
CA SER A 21 -5.04 1.72 -36.64
C SER A 21 -5.56 2.23 -35.30
N THR A 22 -6.74 1.77 -34.88
CA THR A 22 -7.14 1.87 -33.48
C THR A 22 -6.19 0.99 -32.69
N THR A 23 -5.21 1.66 -32.11
CA THR A 23 -4.29 1.09 -31.14
C THR A 23 -5.11 0.42 -30.04
N PHE A 24 -5.22 -0.91 -30.10
CA PHE A 24 -5.44 -1.71 -28.91
C PHE A 24 -4.19 -1.54 -28.04
N ALA A 25 -4.10 -0.40 -27.37
CA ALA A 25 -3.27 -0.26 -26.19
C ALA A 25 -3.86 -1.23 -25.17
N LEU A 26 -3.40 -2.48 -25.22
CA LEU A 26 -3.48 -3.40 -24.10
C LEU A 26 -3.10 -2.58 -22.88
N ASN A 27 -4.06 -2.35 -21.99
CA ASN A 27 -3.85 -1.65 -20.73
C ASN A 27 -2.84 -2.49 -19.94
N ALA A 28 -1.55 -2.26 -20.19
CA ALA A 28 -0.46 -2.87 -19.48
C ALA A 28 -0.54 -2.30 -18.06
N GLN A 29 -1.17 -3.07 -17.18
CA GLN A 29 -1.32 -2.76 -15.77
C GLN A 29 0.07 -2.38 -15.22
N SER A 30 0.24 -1.11 -14.87
CA SER A 30 1.55 -0.53 -14.64
C SER A 30 2.21 -1.20 -13.43
N ARG A 31 3.33 -1.87 -13.66
CA ARG A 31 4.10 -2.49 -12.59
C ARG A 31 5.03 -1.46 -11.98
N LYS A 32 4.97 -1.29 -10.66
CA LYS A 32 5.81 -0.35 -9.93
C LYS A 32 6.85 -1.11 -9.10
N SER A 33 8.13 -0.84 -9.32
CA SER A 33 9.19 -1.27 -8.40
C SER A 33 9.10 -0.45 -7.12
N LEU A 34 9.16 -1.09 -5.97
CA LEU A 34 9.13 -0.43 -4.66
C LEU A 34 10.48 -0.58 -3.97
N SER A 35 10.89 0.47 -3.26
CA SER A 35 12.01 0.44 -2.31
C SER A 35 11.47 0.44 -0.89
N PRO A 36 12.14 -0.20 0.07
CA PRO A 36 11.76 -0.09 1.46
C PRO A 36 11.79 1.37 1.92
N THR A 37 10.88 1.76 2.80
CA THR A 37 10.84 3.07 3.47
C THR A 37 11.69 3.06 4.74
N SER A 38 11.78 1.92 5.41
CA SER A 38 12.67 1.66 6.56
C SER A 38 13.59 0.48 6.28
N TYR A 39 14.79 0.51 6.89
CA TYR A 39 15.91 -0.43 6.73
C TYR A 39 16.19 -0.85 5.27
N LYS A 40 17.16 -0.18 4.65
CA LYS A 40 17.52 -0.35 3.23
C LYS A 40 18.95 -0.86 3.08
N LYS A 41 19.15 -2.16 3.24
CA LYS A 41 20.45 -2.77 2.92
C LYS A 41 20.51 -3.14 1.45
N GLU A 42 20.78 -2.15 0.60
CA GLU A 42 20.84 -2.32 -0.85
C GLU A 42 21.94 -3.30 -1.30
N VAL A 43 21.64 -4.09 -2.33
CA VAL A 43 22.58 -4.98 -2.99
C VAL A 43 22.30 -5.04 -4.48
N GLY A 44 23.34 -4.86 -5.30
CA GLY A 44 23.27 -5.05 -6.74
C GLY A 44 23.37 -6.53 -7.10
N ILE A 45 22.46 -7.00 -7.97
CA ILE A 45 22.51 -8.34 -8.57
C ILE A 45 22.48 -8.19 -10.08
N ASN A 46 23.49 -8.70 -10.76
CA ASN A 46 23.50 -8.85 -12.21
C ASN A 46 22.68 -10.09 -12.58
N VAL A 47 21.66 -9.92 -13.40
CA VAL A 47 20.79 -11.01 -13.88
C VAL A 47 20.81 -10.97 -15.40
N GLU A 48 21.41 -11.98 -16.03
CA GLU A 48 21.54 -12.06 -17.51
C GLU A 48 22.06 -10.73 -18.11
N GLY A 49 23.16 -10.21 -17.56
CA GLY A 49 23.80 -8.96 -18.00
C GLY A 49 23.11 -7.66 -17.53
N LYS A 50 21.94 -7.73 -16.88
CA LYS A 50 21.23 -6.53 -16.38
C LYS A 50 21.38 -6.39 -14.88
N SER A 51 21.96 -5.27 -14.43
CA SER A 51 22.03 -4.93 -13.01
C SER A 51 20.65 -4.57 -12.45
N ARG A 52 20.32 -5.13 -11.29
CA ARG A 52 19.05 -4.95 -10.58
C ARG A 52 19.34 -4.71 -9.10
N THR A 53 18.68 -3.70 -8.51
CA THR A 53 18.74 -3.44 -7.07
C THR A 53 17.79 -4.37 -6.31
N TYR A 54 18.34 -5.05 -5.31
CA TYR A 54 17.63 -5.81 -4.29
C TYR A 54 17.99 -5.21 -2.92
N TYR A 55 17.31 -5.67 -1.87
CA TYR A 55 17.50 -5.26 -0.49
C TYR A 55 17.61 -6.51 0.38
N PHE A 56 18.69 -6.64 1.14
CA PHE A 56 18.82 -7.71 2.12
C PHE A 56 17.84 -7.50 3.26
N LEU A 57 17.11 -8.56 3.60
CA LEU A 57 16.38 -8.65 4.85
C LEU A 57 17.35 -8.94 6.01
N ASP A 58 16.89 -8.65 7.22
CA ASP A 58 17.65 -8.74 8.47
C ASP A 58 16.77 -9.40 9.53
N THR A 59 17.38 -9.92 10.59
CA THR A 59 16.67 -10.60 11.67
C THR A 59 15.99 -9.61 12.61
N ASP A 60 16.66 -8.49 12.87
CA ASP A 60 16.28 -7.56 13.94
C ASP A 60 15.62 -6.31 13.37
N ARG A 61 16.07 -5.88 12.18
CA ARG A 61 15.55 -4.69 11.50
C ARG A 61 14.60 -5.07 10.38
N LYS A 62 13.40 -4.50 10.44
CA LYS A 62 12.35 -4.73 9.46
C LYS A 62 12.53 -3.85 8.23
N SER A 63 12.56 -4.46 7.05
CA SER A 63 12.38 -3.74 5.79
C SER A 63 10.90 -3.44 5.58
N VAL A 64 10.53 -2.16 5.49
CA VAL A 64 9.12 -1.74 5.44
C VAL A 64 8.73 -1.29 4.04
N ILE A 65 7.62 -1.80 3.51
CA ILE A 65 7.05 -1.40 2.22
C ILE A 65 5.71 -0.71 2.45
N THR A 66 5.55 0.51 1.94
CA THR A 66 4.26 1.21 1.95
C THR A 66 3.70 1.31 0.54
N VAL A 67 2.45 0.90 0.34
CA VAL A 67 1.80 0.92 -0.97
C VAL A 67 0.28 1.09 -0.86
N LYS A 68 -0.34 1.74 -1.85
CA LYS A 68 -1.79 1.85 -1.96
C LYS A 68 -2.35 0.71 -2.79
N GLY A 69 -3.19 -0.11 -2.18
CA GLY A 69 -3.95 -1.18 -2.82
C GLY A 69 -5.25 -0.69 -3.47
N PRO A 70 -6.02 -1.59 -4.10
CA PRO A 70 -5.78 -3.04 -4.19
C PRO A 70 -4.75 -3.41 -5.24
N GLY A 71 -4.17 -4.60 -5.07
CA GLY A 71 -3.24 -5.14 -6.05
C GLY A 71 -2.44 -6.31 -5.55
N LYS A 72 -1.42 -6.64 -6.33
CA LYS A 72 -0.53 -7.76 -6.05
C LYS A 72 0.88 -7.25 -5.77
N LEU A 73 1.38 -7.50 -4.56
CA LEU A 73 2.77 -7.29 -4.20
C LEU A 73 3.56 -8.56 -4.46
N GLN A 74 4.46 -8.52 -5.43
CA GLN A 74 5.42 -9.58 -5.69
C GLN A 74 6.70 -9.34 -4.89
N VAL A 75 7.05 -10.31 -4.05
CA VAL A 75 8.33 -10.40 -3.35
C VAL A 75 9.24 -11.33 -4.14
N LEU A 76 10.21 -10.75 -4.83
CA LEU A 76 11.23 -11.45 -5.59
C LEU A 76 12.42 -11.71 -4.67
N SER A 77 12.59 -12.93 -4.20
CA SER A 77 13.62 -13.30 -3.21
C SER A 77 14.70 -14.20 -3.81
N ARG A 78 15.92 -14.04 -3.30
CA ARG A 78 17.09 -14.86 -3.63
C ARG A 78 17.90 -15.08 -2.35
N ALA A 79 18.13 -16.34 -1.98
CA ALA A 79 19.03 -16.67 -0.88
C ALA A 79 20.48 -16.29 -1.24
N GLN A 80 21.27 -15.92 -0.25
CA GLN A 80 22.71 -15.75 -0.37
C GLN A 80 23.40 -17.09 -0.13
N PHE A 81 24.30 -17.48 -1.04
CA PHE A 81 25.19 -18.62 -0.87
C PHE A 81 26.60 -18.11 -0.65
N VAL A 82 27.07 -18.15 0.60
CA VAL A 82 28.47 -17.84 0.93
C VAL A 82 29.39 -19.02 0.52
N PRO A 83 30.71 -18.78 0.36
CA PRO A 83 31.67 -19.86 0.15
C PRO A 83 31.49 -20.98 1.19
N SER A 84 31.64 -22.24 0.77
CA SER A 84 31.47 -23.44 1.63
C SER A 84 30.04 -23.72 2.16
N GLN A 85 29.03 -22.93 1.79
CA GLN A 85 27.64 -23.23 2.16
C GLN A 85 27.07 -24.41 1.36
N LYS A 86 26.17 -25.17 2.00
CA LYS A 86 25.42 -26.30 1.42
C LYS A 86 24.87 -25.96 0.03
N VAL A 87 24.84 -26.97 -0.85
CA VAL A 87 24.33 -26.86 -2.24
C VAL A 87 22.86 -26.40 -2.29
N LYS A 88 22.10 -26.72 -1.24
CA LYS A 88 20.71 -26.34 -1.07
C LYS A 88 20.50 -25.67 0.28
N VAL A 89 19.69 -24.62 0.31
CA VAL A 89 19.33 -23.89 1.53
C VAL A 89 17.82 -23.74 1.64
N ASN A 90 17.31 -23.92 2.84
CA ASN A 90 15.95 -23.52 3.19
C ASN A 90 16.01 -22.14 3.83
N TYR A 91 15.02 -21.32 3.60
CA TYR A 91 14.88 -20.05 4.30
C TYR A 91 13.41 -19.68 4.43
N ASN A 92 13.13 -18.86 5.43
CA ASN A 92 11.81 -18.30 5.63
C ASN A 92 11.88 -16.78 5.59
N ILE A 93 10.81 -16.16 5.10
CA ILE A 93 10.62 -14.71 5.21
C ILE A 93 9.42 -14.49 6.13
N LEU A 94 9.61 -13.72 7.19
CA LEU A 94 8.55 -13.28 8.08
C LEU A 94 7.96 -11.99 7.53
N TYR A 95 6.64 -11.84 7.59
CA TYR A 95 6.00 -10.59 7.24
C TYR A 95 4.73 -10.31 8.02
N THR A 96 4.45 -9.04 8.28
CA THR A 96 3.20 -8.52 8.85
C THR A 96 2.57 -7.55 7.86
N ILE A 97 1.24 -7.49 7.81
CA ILE A 97 0.51 -6.48 7.03
C ILE A 97 -0.30 -5.65 8.02
N ASP A 98 -0.11 -4.34 7.98
CA ASP A 98 -0.86 -3.35 8.77
C ASP A 98 -0.88 -3.64 10.27
N GLY A 99 0.26 -4.09 10.82
CA GLY A 99 0.40 -4.43 12.24
C GLY A 99 -0.35 -5.70 12.68
N GLY A 100 -0.96 -6.44 11.75
CA GLY A 100 -1.66 -7.69 12.03
C GLY A 100 -0.74 -8.88 12.32
N THR A 101 -1.33 -10.08 12.35
CA THR A 101 -0.61 -11.32 12.67
C THR A 101 0.56 -11.57 11.72
N GLN A 102 1.71 -11.93 12.30
CA GLN A 102 2.90 -12.33 11.55
C GLN A 102 2.62 -13.61 10.75
N LYS A 103 2.94 -13.55 9.47
CA LYS A 103 2.88 -14.66 8.51
C LYS A 103 4.29 -15.07 8.13
N GLN A 104 4.40 -16.29 7.61
CA GLN A 104 5.69 -16.86 7.20
C GLN A 104 5.59 -17.44 5.79
N ILE A 105 6.55 -17.06 4.95
CA ILE A 105 6.80 -17.66 3.65
C ILE A 105 7.90 -18.68 3.83
N LYS A 106 7.67 -19.94 3.47
CA LYS A 106 8.67 -21.00 3.54
C LYS A 106 9.19 -21.32 2.14
N VAL A 107 10.49 -21.18 1.91
CA VAL A 107 11.16 -21.59 0.68
C VAL A 107 12.03 -22.80 0.98
N LYS A 108 11.75 -23.90 0.29
CA LYS A 108 12.47 -25.16 0.44
C LYS A 108 13.45 -25.36 -0.72
N SER A 109 14.62 -25.93 -0.41
CA SER A 109 15.61 -26.40 -1.38
C SER A 109 16.03 -25.35 -2.42
N ALA A 110 16.17 -24.09 -2.01
CA ALA A 110 16.71 -23.07 -2.89
C ALA A 110 18.14 -23.46 -3.27
N VAL A 111 18.50 -23.24 -4.52
CA VAL A 111 19.83 -23.55 -5.08
C VAL A 111 20.49 -22.32 -5.67
N ARG A 112 21.80 -22.39 -5.89
CA ARG A 112 22.57 -21.32 -6.56
C ARG A 112 22.01 -21.05 -7.95
N SER A 113 21.97 -19.78 -8.33
CA SER A 113 21.63 -19.39 -9.70
C SER A 113 22.84 -19.50 -10.60
N THR A 114 22.66 -20.04 -11.81
CA THR A 114 23.69 -20.04 -12.87
C THR A 114 23.64 -18.79 -13.74
N LYS A 115 22.60 -17.96 -13.59
CA LYS A 115 22.29 -16.81 -14.45
C LYS A 115 22.46 -15.46 -13.77
N SER A 116 22.91 -15.46 -12.52
CA SER A 116 23.02 -14.23 -11.74
C SER A 116 24.18 -14.24 -10.76
N THR A 117 24.79 -13.08 -10.58
CA THR A 117 25.91 -12.83 -9.67
C THR A 117 25.63 -11.61 -8.82
N PHE A 118 26.15 -11.59 -7.59
CA PHE A 118 26.20 -10.35 -6.83
C PHE A 118 27.21 -9.42 -7.49
N VAL A 119 26.90 -8.11 -7.54
CA VAL A 119 27.86 -7.11 -8.05
C VAL A 119 29.11 -7.08 -7.15
N ASN A 120 28.91 -7.19 -5.83
CA ASN A 120 30.00 -7.45 -4.90
C ASN A 120 30.24 -8.97 -4.78
N GLY A 121 31.32 -9.46 -5.41
CA GLY A 121 31.67 -10.88 -5.42
C GLY A 121 31.97 -11.48 -4.04
N ALA A 122 32.34 -10.67 -3.04
CA ALA A 122 32.57 -11.14 -1.67
C ALA A 122 31.30 -11.67 -0.99
N LEU A 123 30.12 -11.32 -1.51
CA LEU A 123 28.83 -11.82 -1.03
C LEU A 123 28.53 -13.25 -1.50
N GLY A 124 29.39 -13.86 -2.33
CA GLY A 124 29.21 -15.20 -2.87
C GLY A 124 28.28 -15.21 -4.08
N VAL A 125 27.34 -16.16 -4.11
CA VAL A 125 26.45 -16.37 -5.27
C VAL A 125 24.98 -16.21 -4.85
N PRO A 126 24.15 -15.45 -5.62
CA PRO A 126 22.73 -15.39 -5.36
C PRO A 126 22.04 -16.70 -5.76
N GLY A 127 21.04 -17.10 -5.00
CA GLY A 127 20.15 -18.20 -5.32
C GLY A 127 19.27 -17.92 -6.53
N GLN A 128 18.62 -18.97 -7.03
CA GLN A 128 17.57 -18.85 -8.03
C GLN A 128 16.45 -17.91 -7.56
N LEU A 129 15.80 -17.26 -8.52
CA LEU A 129 14.72 -16.32 -8.24
C LEU A 129 13.49 -17.07 -7.72
N MET A 130 13.09 -16.75 -6.50
CA MET A 130 11.80 -17.17 -5.95
C MET A 130 10.82 -16.00 -6.01
N LYS A 131 9.61 -16.27 -6.45
CA LYS A 131 8.54 -15.27 -6.54
C LYS A 131 7.42 -15.63 -5.58
N ILE A 132 7.10 -14.71 -4.70
CA ILE A 132 5.97 -14.84 -3.78
C ILE A 132 5.00 -13.70 -4.02
N GLU A 133 3.71 -13.99 -3.88
CA GLU A 133 2.64 -13.04 -4.18
C GLU A 133 1.80 -12.81 -2.93
N ILE A 134 1.69 -11.54 -2.55
CA ILE A 134 0.85 -11.07 -1.46
C ILE A 134 -0.27 -10.24 -2.09
N LEU A 135 -1.51 -10.67 -1.90
CA LEU A 135 -2.68 -9.93 -2.33
C LEU A 135 -2.99 -8.85 -1.29
N LEU A 136 -3.11 -7.61 -1.76
CA LEU A 136 -3.49 -6.46 -0.96
C LEU A 136 -4.88 -6.01 -1.38
N ASN A 137 -5.75 -5.83 -0.40
CA ASN A 137 -7.09 -5.29 -0.61
C ASN A 137 -7.04 -3.77 -0.78
N ARG A 138 -8.20 -3.12 -0.78
CA ARG A 138 -8.29 -1.67 -0.84
C ARG A 138 -7.71 -1.07 0.43
N GLY A 139 -6.87 -0.05 0.29
CA GLY A 139 -6.32 0.68 1.43
C GLY A 139 -4.88 1.13 1.23
N THR A 140 -4.36 1.80 2.24
CA THR A 140 -2.94 2.10 2.39
C THR A 140 -2.33 1.02 3.26
N HIS A 141 -1.41 0.24 2.70
CA HIS A 141 -0.81 -0.88 3.39
C HIS A 141 0.64 -0.58 3.77
N THR A 142 1.00 -1.00 4.98
CA THR A 142 2.38 -1.10 5.46
C THR A 142 2.69 -2.57 5.67
N ILE A 143 3.69 -3.08 4.95
CA ILE A 143 4.13 -4.46 5.02
C ILE A 143 5.56 -4.48 5.55
N GLU A 144 5.77 -5.12 6.69
CA GLU A 144 7.10 -5.27 7.28
C GLU A 144 7.65 -6.66 6.95
N PHE A 145 8.91 -6.73 6.54
CA PHE A 145 9.61 -7.99 6.21
C PHE A 145 10.86 -8.15 7.08
N SER A 146 11.09 -9.37 7.58
CA SER A 146 12.31 -9.75 8.30
C SER A 146 12.64 -11.24 8.08
N LEU A 147 13.75 -11.68 8.66
CA LEU A 147 14.15 -13.09 8.69
C LEU A 147 14.02 -13.65 10.10
N PRO A 148 13.68 -14.94 10.27
CA PRO A 148 13.94 -15.63 11.53
C PRO A 148 15.44 -15.68 11.83
N GLU A 149 15.79 -15.85 13.10
CA GLU A 149 17.15 -16.15 13.53
C GLU A 149 17.74 -17.35 12.76
N ASN A 150 19.07 -17.36 12.60
CA ASN A 150 19.82 -18.40 11.90
C ASN A 150 19.42 -18.63 10.43
N SER A 151 18.71 -17.68 9.82
CA SER A 151 18.42 -17.72 8.38
C SER A 151 19.65 -17.36 7.56
N PRO A 152 19.84 -17.96 6.37
CA PRO A 152 20.82 -17.44 5.43
C PRO A 152 20.43 -16.01 5.01
N GLY A 153 21.38 -15.22 4.51
CA GLY A 153 21.05 -13.91 3.93
C GLY A 153 20.02 -14.05 2.81
N VAL A 154 19.03 -13.15 2.74
CA VAL A 154 18.01 -13.16 1.68
C VAL A 154 17.89 -11.77 1.07
N ALA A 155 18.22 -11.66 -0.21
CA ALA A 155 18.05 -10.45 -0.99
C ALA A 155 16.65 -10.43 -1.62
N THR A 156 15.94 -9.31 -1.47
CA THR A 156 14.55 -9.16 -1.94
C THR A 156 14.35 -7.95 -2.84
N ARG A 157 13.45 -8.06 -3.80
CA ARG A 157 12.98 -6.94 -4.62
C ARG A 157 11.45 -6.94 -4.64
N PHE A 158 10.86 -5.78 -4.50
CA PHE A 158 9.41 -5.62 -4.37
C PHE A 158 8.83 -5.02 -5.65
N ILE A 159 7.83 -5.67 -6.23
CA ILE A 159 7.12 -5.19 -7.42
C ILE A 159 5.63 -5.21 -7.14
N PHE A 160 4.97 -4.07 -7.26
CA PHE A 160 3.53 -3.96 -7.09
C PHE A 160 2.81 -3.81 -8.41
N THR A 161 1.72 -4.55 -8.57
CA THR A 161 0.82 -4.47 -9.73
C THR A 161 -0.58 -4.08 -9.23
N PRO A 162 -1.03 -2.83 -9.41
CA PRO A 162 -2.32 -2.35 -8.89
C PRO A 162 -3.48 -3.00 -9.64
N THR A 163 -4.46 -3.59 -8.95
CA THR A 163 -5.67 -4.16 -9.59
C THR A 163 -6.81 -3.13 -9.60
N LYS A 164 -7.80 -3.34 -10.48
CA LYS A 164 -8.98 -2.47 -10.50
C LYS A 164 -9.83 -2.69 -9.24
N GLU A 165 -10.16 -1.60 -8.56
CA GLU A 165 -11.17 -1.62 -7.50
C GLU A 165 -12.54 -1.97 -8.09
N LYS A 166 -13.32 -2.79 -7.37
CA LYS A 166 -14.75 -2.94 -7.67
C LYS A 166 -15.43 -1.59 -7.44
N LYS A 167 -16.13 -1.08 -8.46
CA LYS A 167 -16.92 0.16 -8.33
C LYS A 167 -18.03 -0.07 -7.32
N ARG A 168 -18.05 0.75 -6.27
CA ARG A 168 -19.06 0.76 -5.22
C ARG A 168 -19.30 2.21 -4.80
N GLU A 169 -20.56 2.60 -4.65
CA GLU A 169 -20.92 3.91 -4.13
C GLU A 169 -20.77 3.93 -2.60
N TRP A 170 -20.11 4.98 -2.11
CA TRP A 170 -19.86 5.23 -0.69
C TRP A 170 -20.55 6.53 -0.30
N ILE A 171 -21.14 6.56 0.90
CA ILE A 171 -21.68 7.80 1.48
C ILE A 171 -20.94 8.15 2.78
N GLY A 172 -20.90 9.43 3.13
CA GLY A 172 -20.32 9.88 4.38
C GLY A 172 -21.00 9.22 5.58
N PHE A 173 -20.20 8.76 6.53
CA PHE A 173 -20.65 8.23 7.79
C PHE A 173 -20.23 9.16 8.92
N TYR A 174 -21.21 9.72 9.61
CA TYR A 174 -21.02 10.73 10.64
C TYR A 174 -21.36 10.11 12.00
N THR A 175 -20.54 10.41 13.01
CA THR A 175 -20.83 10.03 14.39
C THR A 175 -21.61 11.16 15.08
N ALA A 176 -22.53 10.81 15.98
CA ALA A 176 -23.33 11.77 16.73
C ALA A 176 -22.55 12.46 17.88
N GLN A 177 -21.35 11.96 18.22
CA GLN A 177 -20.58 12.53 19.31
C GLN A 177 -19.96 13.87 18.93
N SER A 178 -20.06 14.82 19.86
CA SER A 178 -19.28 16.06 19.91
C SER A 178 -17.81 15.71 19.68
N SER A 179 -17.35 16.00 18.48
CA SER A 179 -15.98 15.81 18.05
C SER A 179 -15.56 17.11 17.42
N ASP A 180 -14.29 17.47 17.59
CA ASP A 180 -13.74 18.69 17.02
C ASP A 180 -13.78 18.54 15.48
N ILE A 181 -14.81 19.09 14.84
CA ILE A 181 -14.98 19.04 13.38
C ILE A 181 -14.09 20.10 12.75
N VAL A 182 -13.38 19.69 11.71
CA VAL A 182 -12.60 20.60 10.86
C VAL A 182 -13.00 20.42 9.41
N GLU A 183 -13.00 21.53 8.67
CA GLU A 183 -13.26 21.53 7.25
C GLU A 183 -11.96 21.64 6.47
N LEU A 184 -11.76 20.69 5.57
CA LEU A 184 -10.63 20.68 4.66
C LEU A 184 -11.10 20.98 3.24
N VAL A 185 -10.38 21.86 2.55
CA VAL A 185 -10.62 22.16 1.13
C VAL A 185 -9.61 21.38 0.30
N ALA A 186 -10.12 20.65 -0.69
CA ALA A 186 -9.31 20.04 -1.73
C ALA A 186 -10.04 20.16 -3.07
N ASN A 187 -9.36 20.67 -4.10
CA ASN A 187 -9.94 20.92 -5.43
C ASN A 187 -11.30 21.63 -5.33
N GLU A 188 -11.34 22.76 -4.62
CA GLU A 188 -12.54 23.61 -4.43
C GLU A 188 -13.72 22.94 -3.69
N THR A 189 -13.55 21.70 -3.23
CA THR A 189 -14.56 20.99 -2.45
C THR A 189 -14.19 21.00 -0.98
N SER A 190 -15.11 21.47 -0.13
CA SER A 190 -15.00 21.34 1.33
C SER A 190 -15.45 19.96 1.78
N VAL A 191 -14.68 19.35 2.69
CA VAL A 191 -14.97 18.05 3.29
C VAL A 191 -14.69 18.11 4.78
N SER A 192 -15.68 17.76 5.60
CA SER A 192 -15.56 17.69 7.05
C SER A 192 -14.81 16.43 7.49
N TYR A 193 -13.92 16.61 8.47
CA TYR A 193 -13.22 15.56 9.20
C TYR A 193 -13.43 15.78 10.70
N TYR A 194 -13.32 14.70 11.46
CA TYR A 194 -13.27 14.74 12.91
C TYR A 194 -11.83 14.69 13.38
N ARG A 195 -11.45 15.53 14.33
CA ARG A 195 -10.15 15.47 14.99
C ARG A 195 -10.24 14.55 16.21
N PHE A 196 -9.25 13.69 16.38
CA PHE A 196 -9.11 12.82 17.54
C PHE A 196 -7.64 12.68 17.96
N SER A 197 -7.41 12.39 19.24
CA SER A 197 -6.10 12.26 19.86
C SER A 197 -6.08 11.10 20.86
N THR A 198 -4.95 10.85 21.52
CA THR A 198 -4.88 9.84 22.59
C THR A 198 -5.80 10.21 23.76
N GLU A 199 -5.89 11.50 24.08
CA GLU A 199 -6.68 12.08 25.17
C GLU A 199 -8.16 12.17 24.82
N LYS A 200 -8.47 12.33 23.54
CA LYS A 200 -9.83 12.34 22.99
C LYS A 200 -9.96 11.31 21.86
N PRO A 201 -10.05 10.00 22.18
CA PRO A 201 -10.32 8.96 21.19
C PRO A 201 -11.63 9.18 20.45
N LEU A 202 -11.73 8.70 19.21
CA LEU A 202 -12.98 8.71 18.48
C LEU A 202 -13.77 7.44 18.76
N ARG A 203 -14.98 7.57 19.33
CA ARG A 203 -15.94 6.47 19.46
C ARG A 203 -17.00 6.55 18.37
N VAL A 204 -17.24 5.43 17.71
CA VAL A 204 -18.17 5.34 16.60
C VAL A 204 -19.05 4.10 16.72
N GLU A 205 -20.35 4.29 16.59
CA GLU A 205 -21.32 3.21 16.58
C GLU A 205 -21.74 2.90 15.14
N VAL A 206 -21.67 1.62 14.75
CA VAL A 206 -22.03 1.17 13.42
C VAL A 206 -22.88 -0.10 13.51
N ILE A 207 -23.95 -0.17 12.72
CA ILE A 207 -24.79 -1.36 12.62
C ILE A 207 -24.39 -2.11 11.34
N GLY A 208 -23.91 -3.34 11.50
CA GLY A 208 -23.57 -4.22 10.39
C GLY A 208 -24.69 -5.21 10.03
N PRO A 209 -24.46 -6.08 9.04
CA PRO A 209 -23.18 -6.32 8.37
C PRO A 209 -22.85 -5.24 7.32
N THR A 210 -21.67 -4.64 7.41
CA THR A 210 -21.20 -3.63 6.44
C THR A 210 -19.67 -3.47 6.50
N GLU A 211 -19.12 -2.57 5.68
CA GLU A 211 -17.72 -2.14 5.73
C GLU A 211 -17.64 -0.69 6.16
N LEU A 212 -16.88 -0.39 7.22
CA LEU A 212 -16.55 0.98 7.59
C LEU A 212 -15.24 1.37 6.93
N ARG A 213 -15.33 2.25 5.93
CA ARG A 213 -14.17 2.81 5.25
C ARG A 213 -13.67 4.03 6.01
N VAL A 214 -12.43 3.99 6.46
CA VAL A 214 -11.83 5.01 7.30
C VAL A 214 -10.69 5.70 6.55
N PHE A 215 -10.75 7.02 6.49
CA PHE A 215 -9.66 7.87 5.99
C PHE A 215 -9.02 8.61 7.14
N THR A 216 -7.71 8.58 7.23
CA THR A 216 -6.96 9.32 8.25
C THR A 216 -5.96 10.30 7.64
N ARG A 217 -5.76 11.43 8.29
CA ARG A 217 -4.71 12.41 7.95
C ARG A 217 -4.02 12.88 9.21
N VAL A 218 -2.69 12.79 9.24
CA VAL A 218 -1.89 13.42 10.30
C VAL A 218 -1.91 14.94 10.09
N GLU A 219 -2.02 15.71 11.17
CA GLU A 219 -1.87 17.16 11.11
C GLU A 219 -0.39 17.53 11.29
N PHE A 220 0.25 18.00 10.22
CA PHE A 220 1.68 18.33 10.23
C PHE A 220 1.93 19.72 10.80
N THR A 221 2.88 19.82 11.74
CA THR A 221 3.53 21.09 12.08
C THR A 221 4.63 21.43 11.09
N TYR A 222 5.11 22.68 11.11
CA TYR A 222 6.24 23.15 10.30
C TYR A 222 7.54 22.36 10.52
N ASN A 223 7.73 21.75 11.69
CA ASN A 223 8.93 20.98 12.03
C ASN A 223 8.89 19.54 11.49
N MET A 224 7.71 19.03 11.14
CA MET A 224 7.56 17.66 10.62
C MET A 224 7.93 17.59 9.13
N ARG A 225 9.05 16.95 8.81
CA ARG A 225 9.55 16.78 7.43
C ARG A 225 9.42 15.33 6.96
N GLY A 226 9.29 15.16 5.64
CA GLY A 226 9.28 13.84 5.01
C GLY A 226 8.03 13.01 5.32
N ASN A 227 8.22 11.69 5.38
CA ASN A 227 7.17 10.76 5.75
C ASN A 227 7.07 10.68 7.27
N VAL A 228 5.83 10.72 7.77
CA VAL A 228 5.50 10.52 9.17
C VAL A 228 4.77 9.21 9.29
N HIS A 229 5.39 8.31 10.04
CA HIS A 229 4.80 7.04 10.45
C HIS A 229 3.94 7.27 11.69
N TYR A 230 2.76 6.66 11.71
CA TYR A 230 1.81 6.76 12.81
C TYR A 230 0.92 5.51 12.88
N ARG A 231 0.35 5.28 14.04
CA ARG A 231 -0.45 4.11 14.37
C ARG A 231 -1.82 4.52 14.88
N VAL A 232 -2.85 3.85 14.37
CA VAL A 232 -4.21 3.96 14.88
C VAL A 232 -4.64 2.59 15.38
N GLN A 233 -4.81 2.48 16.69
CA GLN A 233 -5.40 1.32 17.33
C GLN A 233 -6.92 1.39 17.18
N VAL A 234 -7.51 0.26 16.80
CA VAL A 234 -8.96 0.10 16.73
C VAL A 234 -9.36 -0.96 17.73
N LYS A 235 -10.27 -0.59 18.64
CA LYS A 235 -10.92 -1.50 19.56
C LYS A 235 -12.38 -1.71 19.15
N ASN A 236 -12.92 -2.89 19.47
CA ASN A 236 -14.35 -3.16 19.48
C ASN A 236 -14.71 -3.66 20.89
N ASN A 237 -15.58 -2.93 21.59
CA ASN A 237 -15.96 -3.23 22.99
C ASN A 237 -14.72 -3.54 23.86
N ASP A 238 -13.79 -2.58 23.95
CA ASP A 238 -12.52 -2.64 24.69
C ASP A 238 -11.47 -3.65 24.22
N ARG A 239 -11.84 -4.59 23.36
CA ARG A 239 -10.90 -5.53 22.75
C ARG A 239 -10.20 -4.90 21.55
N ILE A 240 -8.86 -4.90 21.56
CA ILE A 240 -8.07 -4.50 20.39
C ILE A 240 -8.34 -5.49 19.25
N ILE A 241 -8.86 -4.98 18.14
CA ILE A 241 -9.09 -5.78 16.93
C ILE A 241 -7.95 -5.62 15.92
N ASN A 242 -7.34 -4.43 15.85
CA ASN A 242 -6.15 -4.19 15.04
C ASN A 242 -5.41 -2.93 15.49
N THR A 243 -4.14 -2.81 15.07
CA THR A 243 -3.36 -1.56 15.16
C THR A 243 -2.77 -1.25 13.78
N TYR A 244 -3.44 -0.37 13.04
CA TYR A 244 -3.04 -0.02 11.68
C TYR A 244 -1.78 0.85 11.71
N GLN A 245 -0.73 0.40 11.04
CA GLN A 245 0.50 1.14 10.84
C GLN A 245 0.44 1.88 9.50
N MET A 246 0.56 3.20 9.52
CA MET A 246 0.40 4.04 8.34
C MET A 246 1.58 5.00 8.18
N SER A 247 1.75 5.50 6.95
CA SER A 247 2.75 6.50 6.60
C SER A 247 2.09 7.56 5.75
N SER A 248 2.17 8.82 6.19
CA SER A 248 1.66 9.97 5.46
C SER A 248 2.77 11.00 5.23
N ARG A 249 2.57 11.91 4.29
CA ARG A 249 3.38 13.13 4.07
C ARG A 249 2.45 14.31 3.93
N ARG A 250 2.96 15.53 4.07
CA ARG A 250 2.18 16.76 3.83
C ARG A 250 1.42 16.68 2.50
N SER A 251 0.15 17.09 2.53
CA SER A 251 -0.62 17.26 1.31
C SER A 251 -0.23 18.57 0.65
N GLU A 252 -0.02 18.53 -0.66
CA GLU A 252 0.17 19.73 -1.49
C GLU A 252 -1.16 20.25 -2.06
N ALA A 253 -2.24 19.45 -1.94
CA ALA A 253 -3.54 19.71 -2.56
C ALA A 253 -4.69 19.79 -1.54
N THR A 254 -4.37 19.91 -0.24
CA THR A 254 -5.40 19.99 0.81
C THR A 254 -4.96 20.97 1.88
N SER A 255 -5.84 21.89 2.23
CA SER A 255 -5.66 22.87 3.31
C SER A 255 -6.88 22.87 4.22
N TYR A 256 -6.76 23.50 5.38
CA TYR A 256 -7.94 23.84 6.18
C TYR A 256 -8.71 24.97 5.50
N LEU A 257 -10.03 24.97 5.66
CA LEU A 257 -10.87 26.12 5.31
C LEU A 257 -10.60 27.29 6.28
N HIS A 258 -10.42 26.97 7.56
CA HIS A 258 -10.17 27.93 8.64
C HIS A 258 -8.97 27.50 9.49
N GLY A 259 -8.07 28.44 9.80
CA GLY A 259 -6.81 28.18 10.51
C GLY A 259 -5.65 27.83 9.58
N LYS A 260 -4.43 28.30 9.88
CA LYS A 260 -3.26 28.18 8.99
C LYS A 260 -2.03 27.50 9.59
N ASP A 261 -2.06 27.17 10.89
CA ASP A 261 -0.85 26.74 11.61
C ASP A 261 -0.47 25.27 11.38
N LEU A 262 -1.40 24.49 10.80
CA LEU A 262 -1.22 23.07 10.52
C LEU A 262 -1.45 22.77 9.04
N VAL A 263 -0.76 21.75 8.54
CA VAL A 263 -0.91 21.27 7.17
C VAL A 263 -1.45 19.84 7.18
N PRO A 264 -2.60 19.56 6.56
CA PRO A 264 -3.12 18.20 6.50
C PRO A 264 -2.17 17.27 5.74
N GLY A 265 -1.97 16.07 6.26
CA GLY A 265 -1.29 14.99 5.55
C GLY A 265 -2.12 14.46 4.37
N LYS A 266 -1.48 13.71 3.47
CA LYS A 266 -2.17 12.88 2.48
C LYS A 266 -3.05 11.86 3.20
N ALA A 267 -4.25 11.64 2.69
CA ALA A 267 -5.17 10.66 3.27
C ALA A 267 -4.60 9.25 3.16
N CYS A 268 -4.46 8.58 4.30
CA CYS A 268 -4.35 7.13 4.37
C CYS A 268 -5.75 6.54 4.49
N GLU A 269 -5.88 5.26 4.14
CA GLU A 269 -7.16 4.58 4.09
C GLU A 269 -7.01 3.17 4.65
N PHE A 270 -7.98 2.74 5.45
CA PHE A 270 -8.15 1.34 5.83
C PHE A 270 -9.64 1.00 5.94
N ILE A 271 -9.95 -0.30 5.94
CA ILE A 271 -11.30 -0.83 6.06
C ILE A 271 -11.42 -1.59 7.37
N ILE A 272 -12.54 -1.39 8.06
CA ILE A 272 -12.98 -2.23 9.19
C ILE A 272 -14.21 -3.01 8.70
N ASP A 273 -14.13 -4.34 8.74
CA ASP A 273 -15.29 -5.20 8.48
C ASP A 273 -16.18 -5.20 9.72
N VAL A 274 -17.45 -4.79 9.55
CA VAL A 274 -18.42 -4.67 10.64
C VAL A 274 -19.34 -5.89 10.60
N PRO A 275 -19.29 -6.78 11.61
CA PRO A 275 -20.17 -7.93 11.68
C PRO A 275 -21.62 -7.50 11.93
N SER A 276 -22.57 -8.42 11.74
CA SER A 276 -23.99 -8.19 11.99
C SER A 276 -24.25 -7.63 13.39
N GLY A 277 -25.26 -6.75 13.49
CA GLY A 277 -25.68 -6.15 14.74
C GLY A 277 -24.97 -4.83 15.06
N ARG A 278 -25.27 -4.28 16.24
CA ARG A 278 -24.74 -3.01 16.73
C ARG A 278 -23.31 -3.22 17.25
N GLN A 279 -22.36 -2.48 16.69
CA GLN A 279 -20.95 -2.54 17.05
C GLN A 279 -20.46 -1.16 17.47
N ILE A 280 -19.55 -1.11 18.44
CA ILE A 280 -18.96 0.13 18.93
C ILE A 280 -17.46 0.03 18.75
N TYR A 281 -16.91 0.89 17.89
CA TYR A 281 -15.49 0.99 17.67
C TYR A 281 -14.92 2.22 18.38
N GLU A 282 -13.69 2.07 18.87
CA GLU A 282 -12.89 3.17 19.40
C GLU A 282 -11.59 3.25 18.59
N LEU A 283 -11.30 4.43 18.03
CA LEU A 283 -10.08 4.72 17.28
C LEU A 283 -9.17 5.59 18.14
N ILE A 284 -7.96 5.10 18.39
CA ILE A 284 -7.00 5.71 19.32
C ILE A 284 -5.65 5.86 18.60
N PRO A 285 -5.13 7.09 18.42
CA PRO A 285 -3.74 7.31 18.02
C PRO A 285 -2.81 6.79 19.12
N LEU A 286 -1.74 6.08 18.76
CA LEU A 286 -0.79 5.57 19.77
C LEU A 286 0.48 6.43 19.91
N ASP A 287 0.76 7.28 18.93
CA ASP A 287 2.01 8.03 18.85
C ASP A 287 1.79 9.44 19.38
N LYS A 288 2.01 9.63 20.69
CA LYS A 288 1.78 10.89 21.42
C LYS A 288 2.65 12.06 20.95
N ASP A 289 3.77 11.75 20.30
CA ASP A 289 4.66 12.75 19.69
C ASP A 289 4.08 13.32 18.39
N LYS A 290 3.02 12.72 17.87
CA LYS A 290 2.24 13.28 16.78
C LYS A 290 1.12 14.13 17.40
N ASN A 291 0.81 15.23 16.72
CA ASN A 291 -0.40 15.99 16.99
C ASN A 291 -1.65 15.09 16.83
N SER A 292 -2.81 15.71 16.85
CA SER A 292 -4.06 15.05 16.48
C SER A 292 -4.08 14.48 15.05
N ILE A 293 -4.95 13.49 14.87
CA ILE A 293 -5.26 12.87 13.59
C ILE A 293 -6.66 13.31 13.18
N LEU A 294 -6.84 13.56 11.90
CA LEU A 294 -8.14 13.81 11.30
C LEU A 294 -8.70 12.51 10.72
N VAL A 295 -9.99 12.26 10.90
CA VAL A 295 -10.67 11.09 10.36
C VAL A 295 -11.97 11.45 9.65
N ARG A 296 -12.18 10.79 8.52
CA ARG A 296 -13.45 10.77 7.80
C ARG A 296 -13.85 9.32 7.59
N MET A 297 -15.12 9.02 7.76
CA MET A 297 -15.65 7.67 7.59
C MET A 297 -16.69 7.62 6.48
N MET A 298 -16.82 6.46 5.85
CA MET A 298 -17.82 6.19 4.83
C MET A 298 -18.34 4.76 4.96
N ILE A 299 -19.57 4.54 4.51
CA ILE A 299 -20.18 3.21 4.39
C ILE A 299 -20.76 3.00 2.98
N PRO A 300 -20.91 1.75 2.51
CA PRO A 300 -21.57 1.47 1.24
C PRO A 300 -23.00 2.02 1.23
N LYS A 301 -23.36 2.76 0.17
CA LYS A 301 -24.70 3.33 0.01
C LYS A 301 -25.82 2.26 0.08
N VAL A 302 -25.51 1.06 -0.42
CA VAL A 302 -26.43 -0.09 -0.42
C VAL A 302 -26.80 -0.59 0.97
N ASP A 303 -25.94 -0.37 1.97
CA ASP A 303 -26.18 -0.87 3.33
C ASP A 303 -27.00 0.10 4.18
N VAL A 304 -27.16 1.35 3.75
CA VAL A 304 -28.02 2.34 4.41
C VAL A 304 -29.50 2.03 4.18
N LYS A 305 -29.84 1.47 3.01
CA LYS A 305 -31.22 1.15 2.63
C LYS A 305 -31.78 -0.12 3.30
N LYS A 306 -30.94 -0.93 3.93
CA LYS A 306 -31.36 -2.14 4.67
C LYS A 306 -31.98 -1.82 6.04
N LYS A 307 -32.09 -0.54 6.41
CA LYS A 307 -32.68 -0.06 7.67
C LYS A 307 -34.22 0.12 7.61
N ARG A 308 -34.95 -0.74 6.89
CA ARG A 308 -36.41 -0.78 6.97
C ARG A 308 -36.86 -2.13 7.48
#